data_AF-A0A6J0TQZ3-F1
#
_entry.id   AF-A0A6J0TQZ3-F1
#
_cell.length_a   1.000
_cell.length_b   1.000
_cell.length_c   1.000
_cell.angle_alpha   90.00
_cell.angle_beta   90.00
_cell.angle_gamma   90.00
#
_symmetry.space_group_name_H-M   'P 1'
#
loop_
_entity.id
_entity.type
_entity.pdbx_description
1 polymer ?
#
loop_
_entity_poly.entity_id
_entity_poly.type
_entity_poly.pdbx_seq_one_letter_code
_entity_poly.pdbx_strand_id
1 'polypeptide(L)'
;MIKLNNGGFEDIVIAINPELPEDDKILNNIKDMVTEASPYLFSATKQRFYFKTVKVIVPLTWAPKPEYKRVTTESYDKADVIVADPYLKYGDDPYTLQYGGCGEQGRYIHFTSNFLTNDSLHDVYGSRGRVFVHEWAHLRWGVFDEYNNNAPFYDTGENQAEATRCSAAVTGQYIFQEKTGQIRKCKVEHRTQLYEAGCQFIPDKTQTSPASIMYMQSLSS
;
A
#
# COMPACT_ATOMS: atom_id res chain seq x y z
N MET A 1 20.05 5.80 -7.56
CA MET A 1 18.94 6.50 -8.22
C MET A 1 18.34 5.54 -9.22
N ILE A 2 17.02 5.32 -9.13
CA ILE A 2 16.29 4.37 -9.98
C ILE A 2 16.44 4.77 -11.45
N LYS A 3 16.74 3.79 -12.30
CA LYS A 3 16.77 3.93 -13.75
C LYS A 3 15.57 3.24 -14.37
N LEU A 4 15.10 3.75 -15.50
CA LEU A 4 14.04 3.12 -16.30
C LEU A 4 14.63 2.75 -17.66
N ASN A 5 14.70 1.46 -17.96
CA ASN A 5 15.29 0.94 -19.19
C ASN A 5 14.35 -0.09 -19.82
N ASN A 6 13.85 0.20 -21.03
CA ASN A 6 12.88 -0.65 -21.74
C ASN A 6 11.70 -1.10 -20.86
N GLY A 7 11.14 -0.18 -20.08
CA GLY A 7 10.03 -0.44 -19.15
C GLY A 7 10.43 -1.04 -17.81
N GLY A 8 11.66 -1.53 -17.65
CA GLY A 8 12.15 -2.10 -16.41
C GLY A 8 12.73 -1.05 -15.48
N PHE A 9 12.22 -0.97 -14.25
CA PHE A 9 12.85 -0.21 -13.18
C PHE A 9 14.08 -0.97 -12.64
N GLU A 10 15.22 -0.30 -12.67
CA GLU A 10 16.51 -0.82 -12.24
C GLU A 10 17.08 -0.02 -11.07
N ASP A 11 17.94 -0.66 -10.30
CA ASP A 11 18.67 -0.07 -9.17
C ASP A 11 17.74 0.46 -8.05
N ILE A 12 16.60 -0.21 -7.83
CA ILE A 12 15.72 0.06 -6.67
C ILE A 12 16.41 -0.43 -5.41
N VAL A 13 16.43 0.40 -4.37
CA VAL A 13 17.08 0.08 -3.10
C VAL A 13 16.04 -0.08 -1.99
N ILE A 14 16.02 -1.26 -1.38
CA ILE A 14 15.28 -1.54 -0.15
C ILE A 14 16.29 -1.66 0.98
N ALA A 15 16.13 -0.90 2.05
CA ALA A 15 17.08 -0.92 3.17
C ALA A 15 16.40 -1.30 4.48
N ILE A 16 16.98 -2.28 5.19
CA ILE A 16 16.50 -2.71 6.51
C ILE A 16 17.26 -1.92 7.56
N ASN A 17 16.53 -1.39 8.56
CA ASN A 17 17.12 -0.64 9.66
C ASN A 17 17.95 -1.58 10.56
N PRO A 18 19.19 -1.22 10.93
CA PRO A 18 20.03 -2.05 11.80
C PRO A 18 19.52 -2.27 13.22
N GLU A 19 18.56 -1.48 13.68
CA GLU A 19 17.90 -1.64 14.98
C GLU A 19 16.88 -2.80 14.97
N LEU A 20 16.44 -3.25 13.79
CA LEU A 20 15.53 -4.38 13.69
C LEU A 20 16.25 -5.71 13.99
N PRO A 21 15.65 -6.58 14.80
CA PRO A 21 16.20 -7.91 15.06
C PRO A 21 16.25 -8.72 13.78
N GLU A 22 17.25 -9.61 13.70
CA GLU A 22 17.40 -10.52 12.57
C GLU A 22 16.21 -11.47 12.45
N ASP A 23 15.53 -11.43 11.31
CA ASP A 23 14.47 -12.36 10.93
C ASP A 23 14.56 -12.66 9.44
N ASP A 24 14.87 -13.92 9.11
CA ASP A 24 14.98 -14.40 7.74
C ASP A 24 13.68 -14.27 6.94
N LYS A 25 12.53 -14.22 7.61
CA LYS A 25 11.24 -13.99 6.95
C LYS A 25 11.18 -12.61 6.30
N ILE A 26 11.82 -11.60 6.88
CA ILE A 26 11.85 -10.24 6.29
C ILE A 26 12.48 -10.31 4.89
N LEU A 27 13.65 -10.94 4.75
CA LEU A 27 14.33 -11.03 3.46
C LEU A 27 13.58 -11.89 2.45
N ASN A 28 13.02 -13.02 2.89
CA ASN A 28 12.25 -13.89 2.01
C ASN A 28 10.97 -13.19 1.54
N ASN A 29 10.22 -12.56 2.44
CA ASN A 29 8.98 -11.88 2.11
C ASN A 29 9.20 -10.63 1.26
N ILE A 30 10.34 -9.92 1.40
CA ILE A 30 10.72 -8.86 0.46
C ILE A 30 10.93 -9.42 -0.95
N LYS A 31 11.63 -10.55 -1.09
CA LYS A 31 11.85 -11.19 -2.40
C LYS A 31 10.51 -11.62 -3.02
N ASP A 32 9.65 -12.26 -2.23
CA ASP A 32 8.34 -12.73 -2.70
C ASP A 32 7.44 -11.56 -3.10
N MET A 33 7.39 -10.51 -2.27
CA MET A 33 6.67 -9.26 -2.54
C MET A 33 7.10 -8.63 -3.87
N VAL A 34 8.40 -8.46 -4.11
CA VAL A 34 8.90 -7.86 -5.37
C VAL A 34 8.62 -8.79 -6.56
N THR A 35 8.76 -10.10 -6.38
CA THR A 35 8.51 -11.11 -7.41
C THR A 35 7.04 -11.13 -7.84
N GLU A 36 6.13 -10.97 -6.89
CA GLU A 36 4.69 -10.85 -7.14
C GLU A 36 4.32 -9.49 -7.75
N ALA A 37 4.90 -8.41 -7.25
CA ALA A 37 4.58 -7.06 -7.66
C ALA A 37 4.94 -6.77 -9.13
N SER A 38 6.05 -7.34 -9.63
CA SER A 38 6.56 -7.07 -10.98
C SER A 38 5.58 -7.45 -12.11
N PRO A 39 5.07 -8.70 -12.20
CA PRO A 39 4.07 -9.06 -13.20
C PRO A 39 2.72 -8.34 -13.00
N TYR A 40 2.36 -8.03 -11.75
CA TYR A 40 1.16 -7.26 -11.47
C TYR A 40 1.27 -5.83 -12.01
N LEU A 41 2.36 -5.11 -11.70
CA LEU A 41 2.65 -3.78 -12.23
C LEU A 41 2.65 -3.79 -13.76
N PHE A 42 3.25 -4.81 -14.38
CA PHE A 42 3.27 -4.97 -15.83
C PHE A 42 1.85 -5.05 -16.39
N SER A 43 1.01 -5.88 -15.81
CA SER A 43 -0.38 -6.06 -16.25
C SER A 43 -1.21 -4.78 -16.02
N ALA A 44 -1.13 -4.19 -14.82
CA ALA A 44 -1.85 -2.98 -14.43
C ALA A 44 -1.48 -1.77 -15.30
N THR A 45 -0.23 -1.70 -15.77
CA THR A 45 0.26 -0.60 -16.62
C THR A 45 0.11 -0.88 -18.12
N LYS A 46 -0.71 -1.86 -18.51
CA LYS A 46 -0.91 -2.28 -19.92
C LYS A 46 0.40 -2.71 -20.58
N GLN A 47 1.16 -3.56 -19.90
CA GLN A 47 2.41 -4.17 -20.35
C GLN A 47 3.54 -3.16 -20.56
N ARG A 48 3.63 -2.14 -19.70
CA ARG A 48 4.61 -1.04 -19.85
C ARG A 48 5.73 -1.09 -18.85
N PHE A 49 5.43 -1.32 -17.58
CA PHE A 49 6.39 -1.16 -16.49
C PHE A 49 6.51 -2.41 -15.63
N TYR A 50 7.72 -2.73 -15.20
CA TYR A 50 7.99 -3.87 -14.33
C TYR A 50 9.22 -3.61 -13.47
N PHE A 51 9.39 -4.38 -12.40
CA PHE A 51 10.60 -4.34 -11.58
C PHE A 51 11.65 -5.27 -12.17
N LYS A 52 12.81 -4.71 -12.53
CA LYS A 52 13.89 -5.44 -13.21
C LYS A 52 15.05 -5.77 -12.28
N THR A 53 15.57 -4.79 -11.54
CA THR A 53 16.61 -5.03 -10.53
C THR A 53 16.31 -4.31 -9.23
N VAL A 54 16.32 -5.09 -8.15
CA VAL A 54 16.13 -4.61 -6.78
C VAL A 54 17.32 -5.07 -5.95
N LYS A 55 17.83 -4.17 -5.11
CA LYS A 55 18.95 -4.38 -4.21
C LYS A 55 18.46 -4.22 -2.78
N VAL A 56 18.69 -5.23 -1.95
CA VAL A 56 18.33 -5.20 -0.53
C VAL A 56 19.59 -4.96 0.29
N ILE A 57 19.62 -3.89 1.07
CA ILE A 57 20.69 -3.63 2.04
C ILE A 57 20.33 -4.38 3.32
N VAL A 58 21.16 -5.36 3.65
CA VAL A 58 21.07 -6.13 4.91
C VAL A 58 21.91 -5.42 5.97
N PRO A 59 21.43 -5.30 7.22
CA PRO A 59 22.19 -4.64 8.27
C PRO A 59 23.48 -5.37 8.63
N LEU A 60 24.50 -4.62 9.03
CA LEU A 60 25.74 -5.19 9.58
C LEU A 60 25.55 -5.86 10.96
N THR A 61 24.43 -5.58 11.63
CA THR A 61 24.04 -6.20 12.90
C THR A 61 23.55 -7.63 12.73
N TRP A 62 23.17 -8.04 11.51
CA TRP A 62 22.72 -9.40 11.19
C TRP A 62 23.92 -10.30 10.89
N ALA A 63 23.75 -11.61 11.08
CA ALA A 63 24.77 -12.60 10.82
C ALA A 63 25.17 -12.60 9.33
N PRO A 64 26.48 -12.59 9.00
CA PRO A 64 26.92 -12.61 7.61
C PRO A 64 26.59 -13.94 6.95
N LYS A 65 26.01 -13.90 5.76
CA LYS A 65 25.73 -15.08 4.92
C LYS A 65 26.53 -15.05 3.62
N PRO A 66 26.89 -16.22 3.04
CA PRO A 66 27.72 -16.28 1.82
C PRO A 66 27.12 -15.55 0.61
N GLU A 67 25.80 -15.44 0.54
CA GLU A 67 25.07 -14.73 -0.51
C GLU A 67 25.15 -13.20 -0.38
N TYR A 68 25.54 -12.67 0.77
CA TYR A 68 25.64 -11.24 1.00
C TYR A 68 26.89 -10.67 0.34
N LYS A 69 26.71 -9.57 -0.39
CA LYS A 69 27.79 -8.85 -1.06
C LYS A 69 28.06 -7.56 -0.33
N ARG A 70 29.32 -7.12 -0.38
CA ARG A 70 29.70 -5.81 0.15
C ARG A 70 28.94 -4.73 -0.62
N VAL A 71 28.26 -3.87 0.13
CA VAL A 71 27.57 -2.69 -0.40
C VAL A 71 28.58 -1.78 -1.09
N THR A 72 28.20 -1.18 -2.22
CA THR A 72 29.09 -0.34 -3.02
C THR A 72 28.70 1.13 -2.98
N THR A 73 27.49 1.44 -3.43
CA THR A 73 26.99 2.81 -3.62
C THR A 73 25.66 3.05 -2.93
N GLU A 74 25.00 1.97 -2.52
CA GLU A 74 23.70 1.96 -1.86
C GLU A 74 23.85 2.37 -0.38
N SER A 75 22.85 3.09 0.15
CA SER A 75 22.86 3.59 1.53
C SER A 75 21.44 3.71 2.06
N TYR A 76 21.26 3.51 3.37
CA TYR A 76 19.95 3.60 4.03
C TYR A 76 19.25 4.95 3.77
N ASP A 77 19.95 6.07 3.92
CA ASP A 77 19.39 7.43 3.75
C ASP A 77 18.92 7.77 2.32
N LYS A 78 19.30 6.94 1.34
CA LYS A 78 18.96 7.11 -0.07
C LYS A 78 18.13 5.93 -0.61
N ALA A 79 17.62 5.09 0.28
CA ALA A 79 16.79 3.96 -0.10
C ALA A 79 15.42 4.45 -0.59
N ASP A 80 14.89 3.76 -1.60
CA ASP A 80 13.55 4.03 -2.13
C ASP A 80 12.47 3.40 -1.23
N VAL A 81 12.83 2.32 -0.53
CA VAL A 81 12.00 1.63 0.46
C VAL A 81 12.83 1.41 1.71
N ILE A 82 12.27 1.73 2.87
CA ILE A 82 12.86 1.43 4.18
C ILE A 82 12.00 0.44 4.93
N VAL A 83 12.66 -0.49 5.61
CA VAL A 83 12.05 -1.41 6.58
C VAL A 83 12.54 -1.00 7.96
N ALA A 84 11.65 -0.48 8.79
CA ALA A 84 11.98 0.10 10.08
C ALA A 84 10.86 -0.12 11.10
N ASP A 85 11.09 0.29 12.34
CA ASP A 85 10.07 0.29 13.38
C ASP A 85 8.86 1.18 13.01
N PRO A 86 7.66 0.86 13.52
CA PRO A 86 6.46 1.62 13.24
C PRO A 86 6.58 3.08 13.66
N TYR A 87 6.11 3.98 12.80
CA TYR A 87 6.05 5.41 13.12
C TYR A 87 4.77 5.72 13.91
N LEU A 88 4.87 6.55 14.98
CA LEU A 88 3.77 6.88 15.90
C LEU A 88 2.41 7.19 15.24
N LYS A 89 2.43 7.86 14.08
CA LYS A 89 1.22 8.24 13.35
C LYS A 89 0.61 7.10 12.52
N TYR A 90 1.44 6.20 12.00
CA TYR A 90 1.06 5.21 10.98
C TYR A 90 1.04 3.78 11.53
N GLY A 91 1.63 3.53 12.71
CA GLY A 91 1.75 2.18 13.26
C GLY A 91 2.44 1.27 12.25
N ASP A 92 1.81 0.12 11.99
CA ASP A 92 2.25 -0.88 11.02
C ASP A 92 1.68 -0.68 9.60
N ASP A 93 0.92 0.39 9.37
CA ASP A 93 0.38 0.65 8.04
C ASP A 93 1.54 0.89 7.04
N PRO A 94 1.55 0.18 5.89
CA PRO A 94 2.44 0.52 4.79
C PRO A 94 2.09 1.93 4.28
N TYR A 95 3.10 2.76 4.02
CA TYR A 95 2.85 4.10 3.47
C TYR A 95 4.03 4.63 2.65
N THR A 96 3.73 5.60 1.80
CA THR A 96 4.72 6.41 1.08
C THR A 96 4.77 7.80 1.67
N LEU A 97 5.96 8.24 2.07
CA LEU A 97 6.15 9.63 2.48
C LEU A 97 6.17 10.53 1.25
N GLN A 98 5.07 11.27 1.03
CA GLN A 98 4.94 12.26 -0.03
C GLN A 98 4.49 13.61 0.54
N TYR A 99 5.24 14.68 0.23
CA TYR A 99 4.87 16.06 0.56
C TYR A 99 4.43 16.86 -0.67
N GLY A 100 4.66 16.29 -1.85
CA GLY A 100 4.41 16.93 -3.13
C GLY A 100 2.96 16.87 -3.58
N GLY A 101 2.67 17.58 -4.66
CA GLY A 101 1.39 17.53 -5.35
C GLY A 101 1.24 16.33 -6.29
N CYS A 102 0.09 16.27 -6.98
CA CYS A 102 -0.15 15.24 -8.00
C CYS A 102 0.92 15.28 -9.09
N GLY A 103 1.50 14.13 -9.42
CA GLY A 103 2.59 14.03 -10.41
C GLY A 103 4.00 14.21 -9.83
N GLU A 104 4.12 14.59 -8.55
CA GLU A 104 5.42 14.78 -7.90
C GLU A 104 5.90 13.50 -7.21
N GLN A 105 7.17 13.15 -7.39
CA GLN A 105 7.73 11.93 -6.82
C GLN A 105 7.73 11.99 -5.28
N GLY A 106 7.32 10.89 -4.64
CA GLY A 106 7.46 10.68 -3.20
C GLY A 106 8.93 10.55 -2.76
N ARG A 107 9.13 10.54 -1.43
CA ARG A 107 10.47 10.46 -0.82
C ARG A 107 10.95 9.03 -0.63
N TYR A 108 10.15 8.20 0.04
CA TYR A 108 10.42 6.79 0.29
C TYR A 108 9.12 6.05 0.66
N ILE A 109 9.13 4.73 0.47
CA ILE A 109 8.11 3.82 1.01
C ILE A 109 8.59 3.30 2.36
N HIS A 110 7.69 3.19 3.33
CA HIS A 110 7.96 2.66 4.65
C HIS A 110 7.18 1.37 4.88
N PHE A 111 7.88 0.32 5.24
CA PHE A 111 7.30 -0.94 5.70
C PHE A 111 7.82 -1.27 7.11
N THR A 112 7.00 -1.98 7.88
CA THR A 112 7.42 -2.50 9.18
C THR A 112 7.76 -3.98 9.09
N SER A 113 8.52 -4.47 10.07
CA SER A 113 8.77 -5.91 10.21
C SER A 113 7.48 -6.69 10.36
N ASN A 114 6.51 -6.19 11.14
CA ASN A 114 5.20 -6.81 11.33
C ASN A 114 4.40 -6.89 10.02
N PHE A 115 4.35 -5.82 9.21
CA PHE A 115 3.74 -5.88 7.88
C PHE A 115 4.35 -6.99 7.01
N LEU A 116 5.67 -7.10 7.02
CA LEU A 116 6.38 -8.10 6.23
C LEU A 116 6.22 -9.53 6.75
N THR A 117 6.05 -9.75 8.05
CA THR A 117 6.10 -11.11 8.65
C THR A 117 4.75 -11.64 9.14
N ASN A 118 3.74 -10.80 9.30
CA ASN A 118 2.42 -11.18 9.79
C ASN A 118 1.43 -11.40 8.64
N ASP A 119 1.13 -12.66 8.33
CA ASP A 119 0.23 -13.02 7.22
C ASP A 119 -1.26 -12.75 7.51
N SER A 120 -1.64 -12.52 8.77
CA SER A 120 -3.03 -12.10 9.08
C SER A 120 -3.38 -10.74 8.46
N LEU A 121 -2.37 -9.92 8.14
CA LEU A 121 -2.55 -8.63 7.47
C LEU A 121 -2.94 -8.77 5.99
N HIS A 122 -2.83 -9.97 5.40
CA HIS A 122 -3.32 -10.22 4.04
C HIS A 122 -4.84 -10.08 3.94
N ASP A 123 -5.58 -10.38 5.02
CA ASP A 123 -7.03 -10.19 5.03
C ASP A 123 -7.43 -8.70 5.01
N VAL A 124 -6.52 -7.81 5.42
CA VAL A 124 -6.74 -6.36 5.50
C VAL A 124 -6.24 -5.67 4.23
N TYR A 125 -4.96 -5.84 3.90
CA TYR A 125 -4.33 -5.15 2.76
C TYR A 125 -4.26 -5.99 1.49
N GLY A 126 -4.63 -7.28 1.53
CA GLY A 126 -4.36 -8.18 0.41
C GLY A 126 -2.88 -8.56 0.32
N SER A 127 -2.45 -8.95 -0.87
CA SER A 127 -1.10 -9.45 -1.07
C SER A 127 -0.06 -8.33 -0.99
N ARG A 128 1.11 -8.66 -0.44
CA ARG A 128 2.21 -7.70 -0.28
C ARG A 128 2.66 -7.14 -1.63
N GLY A 129 2.63 -7.93 -2.70
CA GLY A 129 2.96 -7.45 -4.04
C GLY A 129 2.02 -6.34 -4.53
N ARG A 130 0.72 -6.44 -4.27
CA ARG A 130 -0.26 -5.40 -4.61
C ARG A 130 -0.08 -4.15 -3.75
N VAL A 131 0.15 -4.31 -2.45
CA VAL A 131 0.51 -3.20 -1.54
C VAL A 131 1.75 -2.49 -2.06
N PHE A 132 2.78 -3.23 -2.45
CA PHE A 132 4.00 -2.62 -2.98
C PHE A 132 3.75 -1.85 -4.27
N VAL A 133 2.89 -2.33 -5.18
CA VAL A 133 2.51 -1.57 -6.38
C VAL A 133 1.70 -0.31 -6.06
N HIS A 134 0.80 -0.38 -5.07
CA HIS A 134 0.05 0.76 -4.59
C HIS A 134 0.98 1.86 -4.05
N GLU A 135 1.88 1.51 -3.13
CA GLU A 135 2.89 2.43 -2.59
C GLU A 135 3.89 2.88 -3.66
N TRP A 136 4.25 2.00 -4.60
CA TRP A 136 5.10 2.38 -5.73
C TRP A 136 4.46 3.44 -6.61
N ALA A 137 3.14 3.41 -6.80
CA ALA A 137 2.42 4.41 -7.57
C ALA A 137 2.48 5.78 -6.89
N HIS A 138 2.27 5.84 -5.57
CA HIS A 138 2.51 7.05 -4.77
C HIS A 138 3.95 7.53 -4.93
N LEU A 139 4.92 6.65 -4.73
CA LEU A 139 6.33 6.99 -4.79
C LEU A 139 6.72 7.53 -6.16
N ARG A 140 6.35 6.84 -7.24
CA ARG A 140 6.89 7.11 -8.58
C ARG A 140 6.13 8.20 -9.32
N TRP A 141 4.81 8.24 -9.15
CA TRP A 141 3.94 9.10 -9.94
C TRP A 141 3.22 10.16 -9.11
N GLY A 142 3.34 10.15 -7.79
CA GLY A 142 2.67 11.14 -6.94
C GLY A 142 1.15 11.09 -7.08
N VAL A 143 0.59 9.91 -7.37
CA VAL A 143 -0.86 9.72 -7.36
C VAL A 143 -1.35 9.64 -5.92
N PHE A 144 -2.65 9.83 -5.70
CA PHE A 144 -3.28 9.78 -4.39
C PHE A 144 -4.27 8.64 -4.32
N ASP A 145 -4.65 8.31 -3.09
CA ASP A 145 -5.76 7.40 -2.83
C ASP A 145 -7.04 7.90 -3.47
N GLU A 146 -7.82 6.97 -4.02
CA GLU A 146 -9.12 7.23 -4.63
C GLU A 146 -10.28 7.03 -3.64
N TYR A 147 -9.96 7.10 -2.35
CA TYR A 147 -10.89 7.14 -1.22
C TYR A 147 -10.52 8.31 -0.30
N ASN A 148 -11.44 8.68 0.61
CA ASN A 148 -11.21 9.78 1.54
C ASN A 148 -11.74 9.45 2.92
N ASN A 149 -10.84 9.31 3.91
CA ASN A 149 -11.21 9.00 5.28
C ASN A 149 -11.90 10.16 6.02
N ASN A 150 -11.66 11.42 5.59
CA ASN A 150 -12.27 12.60 6.19
C ASN A 150 -13.65 12.92 5.59
N ALA A 151 -13.84 12.60 4.31
CA ALA A 151 -15.10 12.73 3.58
C ALA A 151 -15.45 11.41 2.88
N PRO A 152 -15.80 10.36 3.66
CA PRO A 152 -16.03 9.03 3.12
C PRO A 152 -17.34 8.90 2.33
N PHE A 153 -18.23 9.88 2.44
CA PHE A 153 -19.51 9.90 1.74
C PHE A 153 -19.81 11.27 1.14
N TYR A 154 -20.55 11.27 0.04
CA TYR A 154 -21.09 12.47 -0.60
C TYR A 154 -22.57 12.26 -0.98
N ASP A 155 -23.31 13.35 -1.18
CA ASP A 155 -24.71 13.31 -1.64
C ASP A 155 -24.73 13.31 -3.17
N THR A 156 -25.51 12.40 -3.75
CA THR A 156 -25.71 12.31 -5.20
C THR A 156 -26.67 13.36 -5.75
N GLY A 157 -27.36 14.11 -4.88
CA GLY A 157 -28.39 15.08 -5.25
C GLY A 157 -29.80 14.49 -5.35
N GLU A 158 -29.94 13.18 -5.14
CA GLU A 158 -31.22 12.46 -5.09
C GLU A 158 -31.63 12.08 -3.65
N ASN A 159 -31.08 12.78 -2.65
CA ASN A 159 -31.16 12.42 -1.22
C ASN A 159 -30.58 11.01 -0.94
N GLN A 160 -29.50 10.66 -1.64
CA GLN A 160 -28.82 9.39 -1.48
C GLN A 160 -27.34 9.65 -1.17
N ALA A 161 -26.89 9.13 -0.04
CA ALA A 161 -25.49 9.11 0.31
C ALA A 161 -24.76 7.99 -0.44
N GLU A 162 -23.61 8.31 -1.03
CA GLU A 162 -22.74 7.34 -1.69
C GLU A 162 -21.32 7.42 -1.15
N ALA A 163 -20.64 6.28 -1.09
CA ALA A 163 -19.24 6.21 -0.68
C ALA A 163 -18.32 6.90 -1.69
N THR A 164 -17.33 7.64 -1.19
CA THR A 164 -16.24 8.18 -1.99
C THR A 164 -15.34 7.03 -2.45
N ARG A 165 -15.46 6.66 -3.73
CA ARG A 165 -14.76 5.52 -4.35
C ARG A 165 -14.54 5.77 -5.84
N CYS A 166 -13.48 5.18 -6.40
CA CYS A 166 -13.12 5.38 -7.81
C CYS A 166 -14.23 4.97 -8.78
N SER A 167 -14.92 3.85 -8.52
CA SER A 167 -16.02 3.38 -9.35
C SER A 167 -17.26 3.13 -8.51
N ALA A 168 -18.36 3.78 -8.88
CA ALA A 168 -19.69 3.54 -8.31
C ALA A 168 -20.14 2.07 -8.46
N ALA A 169 -19.53 1.33 -9.38
CA ALA A 169 -19.81 -0.09 -9.60
C ALA A 169 -19.16 -1.04 -8.59
N VAL A 170 -18.28 -0.54 -7.71
CA VAL A 170 -17.73 -1.33 -6.60
C VAL A 170 -18.86 -1.64 -5.61
N THR A 171 -19.15 -2.91 -5.38
CA THR A 171 -20.19 -3.35 -4.46
C THR A 171 -19.66 -3.47 -3.04
N GLY A 172 -20.54 -3.35 -2.06
CA GLY A 172 -20.17 -3.45 -0.65
C GLY A 172 -21.31 -3.03 0.27
N GLN A 173 -20.98 -2.88 1.55
CA GLN A 173 -21.96 -2.62 2.60
C GLN A 173 -21.60 -1.38 3.41
N TYR A 174 -22.63 -0.58 3.73
CA TYR A 174 -22.53 0.54 4.66
C TYR A 174 -22.73 0.04 6.08
N ILE A 175 -21.65 -0.04 6.84
CA ILE A 175 -21.65 -0.59 8.19
C ILE A 175 -21.23 0.46 9.22
N PHE A 176 -21.81 0.35 10.40
CA PHE A 176 -21.43 1.10 11.59
C PHE A 176 -21.01 0.10 12.66
N GLN A 177 -19.78 0.25 13.15
CA GLN A 177 -19.26 -0.58 14.24
C GLN A 177 -19.52 0.11 15.58
N GLU A 178 -20.33 -0.52 16.42
CA GLU A 178 -20.60 -0.02 17.76
C GLU A 178 -19.42 -0.27 18.70
N LYS A 179 -19.32 0.51 19.78
CA LYS A 179 -18.27 0.34 20.80
C LYS A 179 -18.27 -1.05 21.46
N THR A 180 -19.41 -1.75 21.40
CA THR A 180 -19.61 -3.11 21.89
C THR A 180 -19.05 -4.18 20.94
N GLY A 181 -18.57 -3.77 19.75
CA GLY A 181 -18.12 -4.66 18.68
C GLY A 181 -19.25 -5.15 17.75
N GLN A 182 -20.50 -4.81 18.03
CA GLN A 182 -21.63 -5.15 17.16
C GLN A 182 -21.61 -4.33 15.87
N ILE A 183 -21.99 -4.96 14.76
CA ILE A 183 -22.07 -4.33 13.45
C ILE A 183 -23.55 -4.13 13.09
N ARG A 184 -23.89 -2.92 12.65
CA ARG A 184 -25.24 -2.59 12.15
C ARG A 184 -25.16 -1.78 10.86
N LYS A 185 -26.31 -1.63 10.19
CA LYS A 185 -26.42 -0.74 9.02
C LYS A 185 -26.28 0.72 9.45
N CYS A 186 -25.66 1.53 8.58
CA CYS A 186 -25.57 2.96 8.79
C CYS A 186 -26.94 3.64 8.70
N LYS A 187 -27.13 4.66 9.53
CA LYS A 187 -28.29 5.55 9.51
C LYS A 187 -27.96 6.81 8.73
N VAL A 188 -28.95 7.34 8.02
CA VAL A 188 -28.85 8.62 7.32
C VAL A 188 -29.22 9.74 8.31
N GLU A 189 -28.40 10.79 8.35
CA GLU A 189 -28.67 12.00 9.12
C GLU A 189 -29.56 12.95 8.31
N HIS A 190 -30.74 13.26 8.85
CA HIS A 190 -31.72 14.13 8.17
C HIS A 190 -31.23 15.53 7.80
N ARG A 191 -30.20 16.06 8.49
CA ARG A 191 -29.69 17.42 8.21
C ARG A 191 -28.74 17.47 7.03
N THR A 192 -27.88 16.47 6.89
CA THR A 192 -26.84 16.40 5.85
C THR A 192 -27.23 15.52 4.68
N GLN A 193 -28.26 14.67 4.86
CA GLN A 193 -28.59 13.55 3.96
C GLN A 193 -27.43 12.56 3.76
N LEU A 194 -26.41 12.62 4.63
CA LEU A 194 -25.26 11.73 4.64
C LEU A 194 -25.39 10.67 5.73
N TYR A 195 -24.57 9.63 5.67
CA TYR A 195 -24.49 8.67 6.76
C TYR A 195 -23.89 9.28 8.03
N GLU A 196 -24.33 8.74 9.18
CA GLU A 196 -23.87 9.15 10.50
C GLU A 196 -22.34 9.05 10.67
N ALA A 197 -21.77 9.93 11.50
CA ALA A 197 -20.34 9.93 11.78
C ALA A 197 -19.86 8.59 12.36
N GLY A 198 -18.85 7.97 11.74
CA GLY A 198 -18.37 6.63 12.09
C GLY A 198 -18.95 5.51 11.22
N CYS A 199 -19.87 5.81 10.31
CA CYS A 199 -20.22 4.90 9.23
C CYS A 199 -19.02 4.67 8.30
N GLN A 200 -18.88 3.44 7.79
CA GLN A 200 -17.86 3.06 6.82
C GLN A 200 -18.50 2.27 5.67
N PHE A 201 -17.98 2.44 4.47
CA PHE A 201 -18.27 1.56 3.36
C PHE A 201 -17.19 0.47 3.30
N ILE A 202 -17.61 -0.78 3.42
CA ILE A 202 -16.72 -1.94 3.29
C ILE A 202 -17.03 -2.63 1.97
N PRO A 203 -16.10 -2.58 1.00
CA PRO A 203 -16.28 -3.28 -0.27
C PRO A 203 -16.38 -4.80 -0.06
N ASP A 204 -17.16 -5.47 -0.90
CA ASP A 204 -17.14 -6.93 -0.95
C ASP A 204 -15.76 -7.42 -1.43
N LYS A 205 -15.22 -8.49 -0.82
CA LYS A 205 -13.90 -9.03 -1.21
C LYS A 205 -13.84 -9.41 -2.69
N THR A 206 -14.93 -9.98 -3.21
CA THR A 206 -15.09 -10.34 -4.62
C THR A 206 -15.88 -9.27 -5.36
N GLN A 207 -15.25 -8.60 -6.31
CA GLN A 207 -15.86 -7.61 -7.17
C GLN A 207 -16.11 -8.18 -8.57
N THR A 208 -17.23 -7.80 -9.19
CA THR A 208 -17.51 -8.09 -10.61
C THR A 208 -17.02 -6.98 -11.54
N SER A 209 -16.76 -5.80 -10.99
CA SER A 209 -16.29 -4.62 -11.71
C SER A 209 -14.80 -4.42 -11.48
N PRO A 210 -14.04 -3.92 -12.48
CA PRO A 210 -12.64 -3.56 -12.27
C PRO A 210 -12.50 -2.50 -11.17
N ALA A 211 -11.62 -2.77 -10.22
CA ALA A 211 -11.23 -1.83 -9.17
C ALA A 211 -9.81 -1.32 -9.40
N SER A 212 -9.61 -0.03 -9.16
CA SER A 212 -8.30 0.59 -9.20
C SER A 212 -7.46 0.19 -7.99
N ILE A 213 -6.17 -0.05 -8.23
CA ILE A 213 -5.19 -0.30 -7.19
C ILE A 213 -5.08 0.87 -6.21
N MET A 214 -5.39 2.09 -6.64
CA MET A 214 -5.37 3.30 -5.81
C MET A 214 -6.63 3.49 -4.98
N TYR A 215 -7.70 2.74 -5.25
CA TYR A 215 -8.87 2.72 -4.37
C TYR A 215 -8.70 1.74 -3.23
N MET A 216 -8.34 0.48 -3.54
CA MET A 216 -8.11 -0.52 -2.52
C MET A 216 -7.28 -1.69 -3.09
N GLN A 217 -6.10 -1.87 -2.54
CA GLN A 217 -5.14 -2.87 -2.98
C GLN A 217 -5.54 -4.31 -2.67
N SER A 218 -6.47 -4.52 -1.74
CA SER A 218 -6.99 -5.85 -1.39
C SER A 218 -8.06 -6.37 -2.35
N LEU A 219 -8.69 -5.50 -3.16
CA LEU A 219 -9.69 -5.91 -4.14
C LEU A 219 -9.03 -6.53 -5.35
N SER A 220 -9.54 -7.64 -5.86
CA SER A 220 -9.12 -8.18 -7.15
C SER A 220 -9.54 -7.23 -8.28
N SER A 221 -8.63 -6.99 -9.22
CA SER A 221 -8.84 -6.16 -10.41
C SER A 221 -9.29 -6.99 -11.60
#